data_AF-A0A6M3Y180-F1
#
_entry.id   AF-A0A6M3Y180-F1
#
_cell.length_a   1.000
_cell.length_b   1.000
_cell.length_c   1.000
_cell.angle_alpha   90.00
_cell.angle_beta   90.00
_cell.angle_gamma   90.00
#
_symmetry.space_group_name_H-M   'P 1'
#
loop_
_entity.id
_entity.type
_entity.pdbx_description
1 polymer ?
#
loop_
_entity_poly.entity_id
_entity_poly.type
_entity_poly.pdbx_seq_one_letter_code
_entity_poly.pdbx_strand_id
1 'polypeptide(L)'
;MSKDEVTLPLIAPSEYTASSRVIHSGPCIVKTVHIAADGANADAQVYDSLNALGRLVAHLEALSGTSYTWRPGEGTDFDFGIYIAVNASTTKVTVTYIPESRKRFI
;
A
#
# COMPACT_ATOMS: atom_id res chain seq x y z
N MET A 1 -10.77 9.37 -39.32
CA MET A 1 -11.10 9.11 -37.91
C MET A 1 -10.11 8.08 -37.37
N SER A 2 -9.09 8.52 -36.64
CA SER A 2 -8.58 7.79 -35.47
C SER A 2 -8.20 8.88 -34.47
N LYS A 3 -8.86 8.88 -33.32
CA LYS A 3 -8.30 9.55 -32.15
C LYS A 3 -7.35 8.52 -31.58
N ASP A 4 -6.07 8.67 -31.84
CA ASP A 4 -5.04 7.90 -31.16
C ASP A 4 -5.15 8.29 -29.69
N GLU A 5 -5.82 7.43 -28.92
CA GLU A 5 -5.96 7.56 -27.49
C GLU A 5 -4.57 7.37 -26.88
N VAL A 6 -3.95 8.48 -26.51
CA VAL A 6 -2.66 8.46 -25.80
C VAL A 6 -2.93 7.90 -24.41
N THR A 7 -2.77 6.58 -24.25
CA THR A 7 -2.76 5.94 -22.94
C THR A 7 -1.51 6.40 -22.20
N LEU A 8 -1.63 7.45 -21.39
CA LEU A 8 -0.56 7.82 -20.47
C LEU A 8 -0.27 6.60 -19.58
N PRO A 9 1.01 6.21 -19.38
CA PRO A 9 1.32 5.11 -18.49
C PRO A 9 0.75 5.43 -17.10
N LEU A 10 -0.08 4.54 -16.58
CA LEU A 10 -0.66 4.67 -15.25
C LEU A 10 0.46 4.53 -14.22
N ILE A 11 1.09 5.65 -13.86
CA ILE A 11 2.07 5.69 -12.79
C ILE A 11 1.28 5.49 -11.48
N ALA A 12 1.36 4.27 -10.94
CA ALA A 12 0.78 3.94 -9.65
C ALA A 12 1.41 4.83 -8.56
N PRO A 13 0.62 5.61 -7.80
CA PRO A 13 1.13 6.33 -6.64
C PRO A 13 1.93 5.42 -5.72
N SER A 14 3.04 5.96 -5.19
CA SER A 14 3.85 5.32 -4.18
C SER A 14 4.00 6.26 -3.00
N GLU A 15 3.54 5.84 -1.82
CA GLU A 15 3.58 6.63 -0.61
C GLU A 15 4.48 6.02 0.46
N TYR A 16 5.16 6.91 1.19
CA TYR A 16 6.03 6.56 2.30
C TYR A 16 5.34 6.83 3.64
N THR A 17 5.57 5.95 4.60
CA THR A 17 5.33 6.21 6.03
C THR A 17 6.35 5.47 6.90
N ALA A 18 6.62 5.99 8.09
CA ALA A 18 7.31 5.27 9.17
C ALA A 18 6.45 5.19 10.44
N SER A 19 5.18 5.59 10.35
CA SER A 19 4.23 5.60 11.45
C SER A 19 2.87 5.09 11.00
N SER A 20 2.07 4.64 11.97
CA SER A 20 0.72 4.15 11.72
C SER A 20 -0.17 5.29 11.22
N ARG A 21 -0.71 5.17 10.01
CA ARG A 21 -1.56 6.21 9.39
C ARG A 21 -2.41 5.67 8.24
N VAL A 22 -3.38 6.50 7.85
CA VAL A 22 -4.06 6.38 6.56
C VAL A 22 -3.07 6.75 5.45
N ILE A 23 -2.91 5.86 4.49
CA ILE A 23 -2.15 6.08 3.25
C ILE A 23 -3.09 6.60 2.17
N HIS A 24 -4.24 5.96 2.00
CA HIS A 24 -5.21 6.33 0.97
C HIS A 24 -6.63 6.19 1.51
N SER A 25 -7.52 7.06 1.02
CA SER A 25 -8.95 6.99 1.30
C SER A 25 -9.73 6.69 0.03
N GLY A 26 -10.59 5.68 0.07
CA GLY A 26 -11.43 5.25 -1.04
C GLY A 26 -10.90 3.99 -1.77
N PRO A 27 -11.69 3.47 -2.72
CA PRO A 27 -11.37 2.21 -3.37
C PRO A 27 -10.07 2.26 -4.18
N CYS A 28 -9.25 1.23 -4.05
CA CYS A 28 -7.98 1.14 -4.76
C CYS A 28 -7.50 -0.31 -4.93
N ILE A 29 -6.53 -0.50 -5.83
CA ILE A 29 -5.82 -1.77 -6.01
C ILE A 29 -4.42 -1.62 -5.42
N VAL A 30 -4.13 -2.33 -4.34
CA VAL A 30 -2.79 -2.36 -3.74
C VAL A 30 -1.89 -3.28 -4.57
N LYS A 31 -0.74 -2.76 -5.02
CA LYS A 31 0.23 -3.49 -5.85
C LYS A 31 1.39 -4.03 -5.03
N THR A 32 1.95 -3.22 -4.15
CA THR A 32 3.06 -3.65 -3.29
C THR A 32 3.03 -2.93 -1.94
N VAL A 33 3.42 -3.63 -0.88
CA VAL A 33 3.78 -3.02 0.41
C VAL A 33 5.18 -3.50 0.77
N HIS A 34 6.12 -2.57 0.88
CA HIS A 34 7.47 -2.84 1.32
C HIS A 34 7.68 -2.32 2.73
N ILE A 35 8.32 -3.12 3.58
CA ILE A 35 8.72 -2.73 4.94
C ILE A 35 10.22 -2.97 5.13
N ALA A 36 10.87 -2.13 5.93
CA ALA A 36 12.24 -2.32 6.36
C ALA A 36 12.41 -2.11 7.86
N ALA A 37 13.38 -2.81 8.42
CA ALA A 37 13.72 -2.79 9.83
C ALA A 37 15.21 -2.45 10.00
N ASP A 38 15.51 -1.46 10.84
CA ASP A 38 16.89 -1.10 11.18
C ASP A 38 17.06 -1.14 12.70
N GLY A 39 17.88 -2.09 13.19
CA GLY A 39 18.18 -2.26 14.61
C GLY A 39 17.24 -3.15 15.44
N ALA A 40 16.05 -3.50 14.94
CA ALA A 40 15.12 -4.44 15.58
C ALA A 40 14.14 -5.04 14.54
N ASN A 41 13.32 -6.03 14.93
CA ASN A 41 12.33 -6.63 14.03
C ASN A 41 11.18 -5.66 13.75
N ALA A 42 10.86 -5.46 12.47
CA ALA A 42 9.72 -4.66 12.03
C ALA A 42 8.46 -5.53 11.94
N ASP A 43 7.33 -4.88 12.22
CA ASP A 43 5.99 -5.44 12.14
C ASP A 43 5.06 -4.40 11.52
N ALA A 44 4.34 -4.79 10.47
CA ALA A 44 3.33 -3.97 9.84
C ALA A 44 2.07 -4.76 9.49
N GLN A 45 0.93 -4.13 9.72
CA GLN A 45 -0.39 -4.67 9.39
C GLN A 45 -1.07 -3.76 8.37
N VAL A 46 -1.61 -4.38 7.32
CA VAL A 46 -2.27 -3.70 6.20
C VAL A 46 -3.77 -3.94 6.30
N TYR A 47 -4.54 -2.87 6.43
CA TYR A 47 -5.99 -2.92 6.59
C TYR A 47 -6.70 -2.28 5.40
N ASP A 48 -7.79 -2.93 4.96
CA ASP A 48 -8.79 -2.33 4.09
C ASP A 48 -9.81 -1.57 4.94
N SER A 49 -9.41 -0.36 5.35
CA SER A 49 -10.16 0.59 6.17
C SER A 49 -9.33 1.87 6.35
N LEU A 50 -9.88 2.84 7.08
CA LEU A 50 -9.20 4.07 7.50
C LEU A 50 -8.64 3.98 8.94
N ASN A 51 -8.70 2.80 9.56
CA ASN A 51 -8.17 2.54 10.91
C ASN A 51 -7.86 1.03 11.12
N ALA A 52 -7.30 0.71 12.29
CA ALA A 52 -6.90 -0.65 12.67
C ALA A 52 -8.05 -1.61 13.05
N LEU A 53 -9.31 -1.17 12.96
CA LEU A 53 -10.49 -2.00 13.25
C LEU A 53 -11.11 -2.61 11.99
N GLY A 54 -10.52 -2.32 10.82
CA GLY A 54 -10.96 -2.83 9.53
C GLY A 54 -10.61 -4.29 9.26
N ARG A 55 -10.86 -4.72 8.02
CA ARG A 55 -10.40 -6.02 7.55
C ARG A 55 -8.88 -6.03 7.44
N LEU A 56 -8.22 -6.87 8.24
CA LEU A 56 -6.78 -7.15 8.09
C LEU A 56 -6.57 -7.96 6.80
N VAL A 57 -5.76 -7.43 5.90
CA VAL A 57 -5.47 -8.05 4.59
C VAL A 57 -4.11 -8.75 4.60
N ALA A 58 -3.11 -8.13 5.22
CA ALA A 58 -1.77 -8.69 5.32
C ALA A 58 -1.10 -8.32 6.64
N HIS A 59 -0.31 -9.25 7.17
CA HIS A 59 0.61 -9.04 8.29
C HIS A 59 2.02 -9.33 7.79
N LEU A 60 2.90 -8.34 7.93
CA LEU A 60 4.24 -8.30 7.36
C LEU A 60 5.25 -8.22 8.49
N GLU A 61 6.27 -9.06 8.41
CA GLU A 61 7.39 -9.05 9.35
C GLU A 61 8.71 -8.94 8.58
N ALA A 62 9.66 -8.19 9.13
CA ALA A 62 11.04 -8.18 8.65
C ALA A 62 11.99 -8.28 9.84
N LEU A 63 13.02 -9.13 9.71
CA LEU A 63 14.05 -9.27 10.72
C LEU A 63 14.90 -7.99 10.80
N SER A 64 15.56 -7.78 11.94
CA SER A 64 16.52 -6.68 12.12
C SER A 64 17.54 -6.58 10.98
N GLY A 65 17.68 -5.39 10.40
CA GLY A 65 18.62 -5.12 9.30
C GLY A 65 18.17 -5.67 7.94
N THR A 66 16.93 -6.16 7.83
CA THR A 66 16.38 -6.71 6.59
C THR A 66 15.13 -5.95 6.13
N SER A 67 14.61 -6.36 4.99
CA SER A 67 13.37 -5.82 4.44
C SER A 67 12.51 -6.94 3.85
N TYR A 68 11.21 -6.68 3.78
CA TYR A 68 10.25 -7.57 3.17
C TYR A 68 9.36 -6.79 2.21
N THR A 69 8.97 -7.42 1.10
CA THR A 69 8.00 -6.82 0.18
C THR A 69 6.87 -7.81 -0.08
N TRP A 70 5.67 -7.43 0.35
CA TRP A 70 4.44 -8.10 -0.05
C TRP A 70 4.04 -7.67 -1.47
N ARG A 71 3.80 -8.67 -2.33
CA ARG A 71 3.41 -8.51 -3.73
C ARG A 71 2.23 -9.44 -4.04
N PRO A 72 0.98 -9.01 -3.84
CA PRO A 72 -0.18 -9.85 -4.12
C PRO A 72 -0.45 -9.98 -5.63
N GLY A 73 0.44 -10.63 -6.40
CA GLY A 73 0.26 -10.90 -7.83
C GLY A 73 -0.22 -9.68 -8.63
N GLU A 74 -1.41 -9.79 -9.24
CA GLU A 74 -2.07 -8.73 -10.01
C GLU A 74 -2.56 -7.53 -9.16
N GLY A 75 -2.45 -7.61 -7.85
CA GLY A 75 -2.92 -6.63 -6.87
C GLY A 75 -3.99 -7.22 -5.95
N THR A 76 -4.34 -6.47 -4.91
CA THR A 76 -5.47 -6.77 -4.03
C THR A 76 -6.41 -5.58 -3.98
N ASP A 77 -7.69 -5.83 -4.18
CA ASP A 77 -8.74 -4.82 -4.12
C ASP A 77 -9.05 -4.43 -2.67
N PHE A 78 -9.07 -3.12 -2.43
CA PHE A 78 -9.43 -2.49 -1.17
C PHE A 78 -10.64 -1.59 -1.43
N ASP A 79 -11.71 -1.79 -0.66
CA ASP A 79 -12.98 -1.09 -0.85
C ASP A 79 -13.03 0.28 -0.15
N PHE A 80 -12.34 0.42 0.99
CA PHE A 80 -12.51 1.57 1.89
C PHE A 80 -11.29 2.50 1.90
N GLY A 81 -10.11 1.97 1.65
CA GLY A 81 -8.85 2.70 1.70
C GLY A 81 -7.77 1.89 2.40
N ILE A 82 -6.59 2.47 2.49
CA ILE A 82 -5.40 1.80 3.01
C ILE A 82 -5.04 2.43 4.34
N TYR A 83 -5.14 1.64 5.42
CA TYR A 83 -4.55 1.97 6.71
C TYR A 83 -3.39 1.03 7.00
N ILE A 84 -2.26 1.60 7.40
CA ILE A 84 -1.08 0.85 7.83
C ILE A 84 -0.92 1.06 9.33
N ALA A 85 -0.85 -0.03 10.08
CA ALA A 85 -0.36 -0.03 11.46
C ALA A 85 1.07 -0.57 11.47
N VAL A 86 1.98 0.07 12.22
CA VAL A 86 3.35 -0.40 12.39
C VAL A 86 3.75 -0.40 13.86
N ASN A 87 4.73 -1.24 14.20
CA ASN A 87 5.45 -1.11 15.47
C ASN A 87 6.51 0.01 15.42
N ALA A 88 7.10 0.33 16.59
CA ALA A 88 8.13 1.37 16.71
C ALA A 88 9.46 1.03 16.00
N SER A 89 9.68 -0.23 15.63
CA SER A 89 10.92 -0.71 14.99
C SER A 89 10.86 -0.66 13.46
N THR A 90 9.68 -0.41 12.89
CA THR A 90 9.50 -0.29 11.44
C THR A 90 9.97 1.09 11.00
N THR A 91 11.10 1.14 10.30
CA THR A 91 11.75 2.41 9.93
C THR A 91 11.27 2.93 8.58
N LYS A 92 10.70 2.06 7.75
CA LYS A 92 10.19 2.42 6.43
C LYS A 92 9.06 1.51 6.03
N VAL A 93 7.98 2.10 5.54
CA VAL A 93 6.93 1.47 4.76
C VAL A 93 6.77 2.23 3.45
N THR A 94 6.69 1.50 2.35
CA THR A 94 6.35 2.07 1.03
C THR A 94 5.19 1.30 0.44
N VAL A 95 4.09 1.98 0.13
CA VAL A 95 2.88 1.39 -0.43
C VAL A 95 2.69 1.90 -1.85
N THR A 96 2.60 0.98 -2.81
CA THR A 96 2.26 1.30 -4.20
C THR A 96 0.85 0.80 -4.48
N TYR A 97 -0.01 1.67 -5.00
CA TYR A 97 -1.42 1.38 -5.22
C TYR A 97 -1.97 2.14 -6.43
N ILE A 98 -3.15 1.74 -6.91
CA ILE A 98 -3.87 2.39 -8.00
C ILE A 98 -5.24 2.83 -7.47
N PRO A 99 -5.52 4.14 -7.32
CA PRO A 99 -6.86 4.62 -6.98
C PRO A 99 -7.87 4.26 -8.06
N GLU A 100 -9.00 3.66 -7.69
CA GLU A 100 -10.05 3.30 -8.65
C GLU A 100 -10.81 4.52 -9.18
N SER A 101 -10.79 5.63 -8.46
CA SER A 101 -11.38 6.91 -8.88
C SER A 101 -10.78 7.44 -10.20
N ARG A 102 -9.59 6.98 -10.61
CA ARG A 102 -9.00 7.30 -11.92
C ARG A 102 -9.57 6.49 -13.10
N LYS A 103 -10.41 5.48 -12.87
CA LYS A 103 -11.08 4.72 -13.95
C LYS A 103 -12.32 5.42 -14.52
N ARG A 104 -12.68 6.62 -14.04
CA ARG A 104 -13.83 7.40 -14.53
C ARG A 104 -13.42 8.76 -15.08
N PHE A 105 -12.62 8.78 -16.14
CA PHE A 105 -12.64 9.89 -17.09
C PHE A 105 -12.59 9.29 -18.50
N ILE A 106 -13.79 9.19 -19.08
CA ILE A 106 -14.07 8.86 -20.48
C ILE A 106 -14.01 10.17 -21.27
#